data_AF-A0A068RLA0-F1
#
_entry.id   AF-A0A068RLA0-F1
#
_cell.length_a   1.000
_cell.length_b   1.000
_cell.length_c   1.000
_cell.angle_alpha   90.00
_cell.angle_beta   90.00
_cell.angle_gamma   90.00
#
_symmetry.space_group_name_H-M   'P 1'
#
loop_
_entity.id
_entity.type
_entity.pdbx_description
1 polymer ?
#
loop_
_entity_poly.entity_id
_entity_poly.type
_entity_poly.pdbx_seq_one_letter_code
_entity_poly.pdbx_strand_id
1 'polypeptide(L)'
;MARCTLAFGNYTAPCTIEGSVPNVWLPSDMLSVAYFVTNPPTTYPTRAKHLLRIASTATSAEREFLLLLSQSLTAHGKRYGILDFRQACGCLGILSTSSIQPADLFVLQIVDIPSNNDFIDPSSSSLLQYPPLAPDRLPMEMLQAINERHTPEGEQRMKSIAQEMYRIASVYGYWDLWRVLEGICQRFNIDPQQLI
;
A
#
# COMPACT_ATOMS: atom_id res chain seq x y z
N MET A 1 -7.13 8.41 -27.86
CA MET A 1 -7.12 8.15 -26.40
C MET A 1 -5.85 7.42 -26.05
N ALA A 2 -5.08 7.90 -25.07
CA ALA A 2 -3.93 7.17 -24.58
C ALA A 2 -4.42 5.96 -23.76
N ARG A 3 -3.68 4.85 -23.83
CA ARG A 3 -3.93 3.63 -23.05
C ARG A 3 -2.89 3.55 -21.94
N CYS A 4 -3.31 3.11 -20.77
CA CYS A 4 -2.42 2.84 -19.65
C CYS A 4 -2.94 1.64 -18.85
N THR A 5 -2.10 1.09 -17.99
CA THR A 5 -2.48 0.01 -17.07
C THR A 5 -2.44 0.56 -15.65
N LEU A 6 -3.55 0.50 -14.93
CA LEU A 6 -3.57 0.82 -13.50
C LEU A 6 -3.21 -0.43 -12.71
N ALA A 7 -2.24 -0.31 -11.81
CA ALA A 7 -1.72 -1.40 -11.01
C ALA A 7 -1.82 -1.10 -9.51
N PHE A 8 -2.20 -2.11 -8.75
CA PHE A 8 -2.21 -2.13 -7.30
C PHE A 8 -1.61 -3.45 -6.80
N GLY A 9 -0.33 -3.43 -6.44
CA GLY A 9 0.44 -4.66 -6.22
C GLY A 9 0.40 -5.55 -7.47
N ASN A 10 -0.10 -6.77 -7.32
CA ASN A 10 -0.23 -7.74 -8.42
C ASN A 10 -1.52 -7.60 -9.23
N TYR A 11 -2.47 -6.78 -8.76
CA TYR A 11 -3.72 -6.55 -9.48
C TYR A 11 -3.51 -5.45 -10.51
N THR A 12 -3.87 -5.73 -11.76
CA THR A 12 -3.74 -4.79 -12.87
C THR A 12 -5.03 -4.71 -13.65
N ALA A 13 -5.32 -3.56 -14.23
CA ALA A 13 -6.46 -3.39 -15.12
C ALA A 13 -6.14 -2.35 -16.21
N PRO A 14 -6.55 -2.62 -17.47
CA PRO A 14 -6.34 -1.69 -18.56
C PRO A 14 -7.32 -0.51 -18.47
N CYS A 15 -6.78 0.70 -18.64
CA CYS A 15 -7.50 1.96 -18.57
C CYS A 15 -7.24 2.81 -19.82
N THR A 16 -8.19 3.71 -20.11
CA THR A 16 -8.12 4.72 -21.16
C THR A 16 -8.18 6.11 -20.56
N ILE A 17 -7.43 7.03 -21.15
CA ILE A 17 -7.29 8.40 -20.66
C ILE A 17 -8.19 9.31 -21.48
N GLU A 18 -9.26 9.80 -20.86
CA GLU A 18 -10.29 10.65 -21.46
C GLU A 18 -10.02 12.12 -21.15
N GLY A 19 -9.00 12.68 -21.80
CA GLY A 19 -8.68 14.11 -21.77
C GLY A 19 -7.56 14.50 -20.79
N SER A 20 -6.63 15.31 -21.30
CA SER A 20 -5.66 16.08 -20.50
C SER A 20 -5.84 17.55 -20.85
N VAL A 21 -5.98 18.42 -19.86
CA VAL A 21 -5.77 19.86 -20.07
C VAL A 21 -4.25 20.09 -20.24
N PRO A 22 -3.83 20.92 -21.21
CA PRO A 22 -3.05 20.48 -22.36
C PRO A 22 -1.60 20.01 -22.06
N ASN A 23 -1.13 19.02 -22.83
CA ASN A 23 0.28 18.72 -23.08
C ASN A 23 1.17 18.24 -21.92
N VAL A 24 0.65 17.39 -21.03
CA VAL A 24 1.47 16.77 -19.98
C VAL A 24 1.62 15.27 -20.22
N TRP A 25 2.87 14.85 -20.39
CA TRP A 25 3.34 13.48 -20.52
C TRP A 25 3.00 12.70 -19.25
N LEU A 26 2.41 11.51 -19.42
CA LEU A 26 2.42 10.53 -18.34
C LEU A 26 3.78 9.84 -18.35
N PRO A 27 4.47 9.79 -17.21
CA PRO A 27 5.82 9.26 -17.16
C PRO A 27 5.90 7.75 -17.42
N SER A 28 4.76 7.05 -17.46
CA SER A 28 4.70 5.61 -17.64
C SER A 28 3.34 5.17 -18.22
N ASP A 29 3.37 4.11 -19.03
CA ASP A 29 2.19 3.37 -19.48
C ASP A 29 1.59 2.51 -18.36
N MET A 30 2.36 2.24 -17.30
CA MET A 30 1.93 1.53 -16.10
C MET A 30 1.87 2.50 -14.91
N LEU A 31 0.66 2.69 -14.39
CA LEU A 31 0.32 3.56 -13.29
C LEU A 31 0.22 2.72 -12.02
N SER A 32 1.29 2.67 -11.21
CA SER A 32 1.30 1.90 -9.97
C SER A 32 0.91 2.75 -8.78
N VAL A 33 -0.14 2.35 -8.06
CA VAL A 33 -0.47 2.92 -6.76
C VAL A 33 0.53 2.41 -5.74
N ALA A 34 1.31 3.33 -5.16
CA ALA A 34 2.33 3.04 -4.17
C ALA A 34 1.73 2.91 -2.76
N TYR A 35 0.83 3.82 -2.38
CA TYR A 35 0.18 3.83 -1.06
C TYR A 35 -1.12 4.64 -1.08
N PHE A 36 -1.90 4.59 0.00
CA PHE A 36 -3.14 5.37 0.15
C PHE A 36 -3.05 6.40 1.28
N VAL A 37 -3.70 7.53 1.08
CA VAL A 37 -3.79 8.63 2.07
C VAL A 37 -5.23 9.08 2.23
N THR A 38 -5.57 9.62 3.40
CA THR A 38 -6.89 10.25 3.65
C THR A 38 -6.88 11.73 3.31
N ASN A 39 -5.75 12.40 3.55
CA ASN A 39 -5.57 13.83 3.29
C ASN A 39 -4.42 14.00 2.29
N PRO A 40 -4.71 14.06 0.98
CA PRO A 40 -3.70 14.33 -0.01
C PRO A 40 -3.28 15.80 0.12
N PRO A 41 -2.05 16.13 -0.30
CA PRO A 41 -1.59 17.50 -0.20
C PRO A 41 -2.35 18.40 -1.18
N THR A 42 -2.98 19.44 -0.65
CA THR A 42 -3.79 20.40 -1.43
C THR A 42 -3.03 21.65 -1.84
N THR A 43 -1.80 21.80 -1.36
CA THR A 43 -0.97 23.01 -1.51
C THR A 43 -0.04 22.98 -2.72
N TYR A 44 0.15 21.82 -3.35
CA TYR A 44 1.06 21.70 -4.50
C TYR A 44 0.39 22.14 -5.80
N PRO A 45 1.14 22.81 -6.69
CA PRO A 45 0.62 23.21 -7.98
C PRO A 45 0.30 21.97 -8.82
N THR A 46 -0.90 21.97 -9.39
CA THR A 46 -1.39 20.89 -10.24
C THR A 46 -0.86 21.08 -11.66
N ARG A 47 -0.04 20.15 -12.14
CA ARG A 47 0.43 20.11 -13.52
C ARG A 47 -0.64 19.65 -14.48
N ALA A 48 -1.34 18.58 -14.12
CA ALA A 48 -2.30 17.95 -15.01
C ALA A 48 -3.40 17.26 -14.25
N LYS A 49 -4.53 17.09 -14.93
CA LYS A 49 -5.66 16.30 -14.46
C LYS A 49 -6.12 15.42 -15.60
N HIS A 50 -6.22 14.14 -15.32
CA HIS A 50 -6.62 13.11 -16.27
C HIS A 50 -7.83 12.37 -15.73
N LEU A 51 -8.76 12.05 -16.63
CA LEU A 51 -9.82 11.11 -16.35
C LEU A 51 -9.37 9.74 -16.83
N LEU A 52 -9.35 8.76 -15.93
CA LEU A 52 -9.06 7.38 -16.25
C LEU A 52 -10.37 6.61 -16.25
N ARG A 53 -10.69 5.97 -17.37
CA ARG A 53 -11.83 5.05 -17.49
C ARG A 53 -11.34 3.64 -17.73
N ILE A 54 -12.08 2.65 -17.27
CA ILE A 54 -11.80 1.25 -17.59
C ILE A 54 -11.85 1.06 -19.11
N ALA A 55 -10.83 0.40 -19.66
CA ALA A 55 -10.79 0.09 -21.09
C ALA A 55 -11.93 -0.87 -21.47
N SER A 56 -12.52 -0.69 -22.64
CA SER A 56 -13.57 -1.61 -23.14
C SER A 56 -13.07 -3.05 -23.30
N THR A 57 -11.76 -3.24 -23.48
CA THR A 57 -11.10 -4.54 -23.57
C THR A 57 -10.87 -5.23 -22.23
N ALA A 58 -11.19 -4.58 -21.10
CA ALA A 58 -11.03 -5.17 -19.78
C ALA A 58 -11.97 -6.38 -19.58
N THR A 59 -11.41 -7.45 -19.04
CA THR A 59 -12.09 -8.66 -18.59
C THR A 59 -13.05 -8.38 -17.43
N SER A 60 -13.96 -9.32 -17.13
CA SER A 60 -14.89 -9.18 -16.01
C SER A 60 -14.16 -9.03 -14.67
N ALA A 61 -13.10 -9.82 -14.44
CA ALA A 61 -12.31 -9.76 -13.22
C ALA A 61 -11.62 -8.41 -13.02
N GLU A 62 -11.06 -7.82 -14.09
CA GLU A 62 -10.43 -6.49 -14.04
C GLU A 62 -11.45 -5.39 -13.74
N ARG A 63 -12.67 -5.50 -14.28
CA ARG A 63 -13.77 -4.58 -13.99
C ARG A 63 -14.21 -4.68 -12.54
N GLU A 64 -14.38 -5.91 -12.02
CA GLU A 64 -14.72 -6.13 -10.61
C GLU A 64 -13.65 -5.57 -9.68
N PHE A 65 -12.37 -5.79 -9.99
CA PHE A 65 -11.25 -5.21 -9.25
C PHE A 65 -11.33 -3.69 -9.20
N LEU A 66 -11.52 -3.01 -10.33
CA LEU A 66 -11.59 -1.55 -10.36
C LEU A 66 -12.85 -1.01 -9.67
N LEU A 67 -13.98 -1.72 -9.77
CA LEU A 67 -15.18 -1.39 -9.01
C LEU A 67 -14.92 -1.50 -7.50
N LEU A 68 -14.28 -2.59 -7.05
CA LEU A 68 -13.91 -2.78 -5.65
C LEU A 68 -12.93 -1.71 -5.16
N LEU A 69 -11.95 -1.34 -5.99
CA LEU A 69 -11.01 -0.24 -5.70
C LEU A 69 -11.77 1.08 -5.57
N SER A 70 -12.69 1.37 -6.49
CA SER A 70 -13.49 2.60 -6.44
C SER A 70 -14.30 2.69 -5.15
N GLN A 71 -14.98 1.60 -4.78
CA GLN A 71 -15.77 1.53 -3.56
C GLN A 71 -14.88 1.67 -2.32
N SER A 72 -13.72 1.03 -2.31
CA SER A 72 -12.76 1.09 -1.19
C SER A 72 -12.18 2.48 -0.98
N LEU A 73 -11.98 3.25 -2.06
CA LEU A 73 -11.56 4.65 -1.97
C LEU A 73 -12.67 5.57 -1.47
N THR A 74 -13.94 5.25 -1.76
CA THR A 74 -15.09 6.00 -1.24
C THR A 74 -15.52 5.61 0.17
N ALA A 75 -15.23 4.37 0.60
CA ALA A 75 -15.66 3.83 1.89
C ALA A 75 -14.83 4.41 3.04
N HIS A 76 -15.52 4.79 4.13
CA HIS A 76 -14.95 5.24 5.41
C HIS A 76 -13.80 6.26 5.28
N GLY A 77 -14.15 7.51 4.93
CA GLY A 77 -13.25 8.65 5.07
C GLY A 77 -12.39 8.98 3.85
N LYS A 78 -12.99 8.89 2.64
CA LYS A 78 -12.47 9.31 1.32
C LYS A 78 -10.94 9.20 1.21
N ARG A 79 -10.48 8.07 0.67
CA ARG A 79 -9.06 7.79 0.47
C ARG A 79 -8.62 8.16 -0.94
N TYR A 80 -7.33 8.37 -1.08
CA TYR A 80 -6.66 8.75 -2.31
C TYR A 80 -5.49 7.81 -2.53
N GLY A 81 -5.33 7.28 -3.74
CA GLY A 81 -4.14 6.52 -4.12
C GLY A 81 -3.02 7.46 -4.53
N ILE A 82 -1.80 7.20 -4.08
CA ILE A 82 -0.62 7.96 -4.48
C ILE A 82 0.19 7.14 -5.46
N LEU A 83 0.54 7.75 -6.59
CA LEU A 83 1.41 7.21 -7.62
C LEU A 83 2.74 7.97 -7.54
N ASP A 84 3.81 7.24 -7.33
CA ASP A 84 5.14 7.83 -7.15
C ASP A 84 5.86 7.95 -8.49
N PHE A 85 5.95 9.17 -9.01
CA PHE A 85 6.72 9.47 -10.22
C PHE A 85 7.97 10.32 -9.91
N ARG A 86 8.40 10.36 -8.64
CA ARG A 86 9.53 11.21 -8.20
C ARG A 86 10.80 10.91 -8.98
N GLN A 87 11.11 9.62 -9.17
CA GLN A 87 12.30 9.17 -9.89
C GLN A 87 12.28 9.53 -11.38
N ALA A 88 11.09 9.58 -12.00
CA ALA A 88 10.96 9.79 -13.44
C ALA A 88 10.82 11.29 -13.80
N CYS A 89 10.09 12.07 -13.02
CA CYS A 89 9.77 13.46 -13.38
C CYS A 89 9.68 14.44 -12.20
N GLY A 90 9.99 14.01 -10.98
CA GLY A 90 9.84 14.84 -9.78
C GLY A 90 8.38 15.15 -9.43
N CYS A 91 7.44 14.35 -9.90
CA CYS A 91 6.00 14.56 -9.73
C CYS A 91 5.35 13.48 -8.84
N LEU A 92 4.17 13.76 -8.32
CA LEU A 92 3.26 12.75 -7.75
C LEU A 92 1.95 12.70 -8.51
N GLY A 93 1.39 11.51 -8.64
CA GLY A 93 0.01 11.31 -9.04
C GLY A 93 -0.89 11.09 -7.83
N ILE A 94 -2.00 11.80 -7.76
CA ILE A 94 -3.07 11.59 -6.77
C ILE A 94 -4.26 11.01 -7.53
N LEU A 95 -4.57 9.75 -7.25
CA LEU A 95 -5.71 9.03 -7.77
C LEU A 95 -6.88 9.17 -6.80
N SER A 96 -8.01 9.63 -7.33
CA SER A 96 -9.27 9.73 -6.59
C SER A 96 -10.41 9.16 -7.41
N THR A 97 -11.50 8.81 -6.75
CA THR A 97 -12.74 8.46 -7.42
C THR A 97 -13.55 9.70 -7.74
N SER A 98 -14.22 9.70 -8.89
CA SER A 98 -15.25 10.68 -9.17
C SER A 98 -16.44 10.45 -8.24
N SER A 99 -16.95 11.52 -7.61
CA SER A 99 -18.21 11.47 -6.85
C SER A 99 -19.45 11.37 -7.75
N ILE A 100 -19.26 11.57 -9.05
CA ILE A 100 -20.32 11.52 -10.06
C ILE A 100 -20.18 10.17 -10.78
N GLN A 101 -21.26 9.39 -10.78
CA GLN A 101 -21.37 8.15 -11.55
C GLN A 101 -20.96 8.37 -13.01
N PRO A 102 -20.26 7.40 -13.61
CA PRO A 102 -20.23 5.98 -13.23
C PRO A 102 -19.02 5.59 -12.36
N ALA A 103 -19.12 4.43 -11.69
CA ALA A 103 -18.11 3.89 -10.76
C ALA A 103 -16.82 3.39 -11.46
N ASP A 104 -16.75 3.56 -12.77
CA ASP A 104 -15.63 3.19 -13.65
C ASP A 104 -14.71 4.38 -13.97
N LEU A 105 -14.95 5.54 -13.33
CA LEU A 105 -14.22 6.78 -13.58
C LEU A 105 -13.35 7.20 -12.39
N PHE A 106 -12.04 7.24 -12.64
CA PHE A 106 -11.06 7.78 -11.71
C PHE A 106 -10.51 9.11 -12.22
N VAL A 107 -10.11 9.95 -11.26
CA VAL A 107 -9.47 11.22 -11.50
C VAL A 107 -8.03 11.11 -11.03
N LEU A 108 -7.09 11.22 -11.96
CA LEU A 108 -5.66 11.28 -11.68
C LEU A 108 -5.18 12.73 -11.77
N GLN A 109 -4.71 13.28 -10.68
CA GLN A 109 -4.15 14.62 -10.58
C GLN A 109 -2.63 14.53 -10.45
N ILE A 110 -1.88 15.12 -11.37
CA ILE A 110 -0.42 15.19 -11.31
C ILE A 110 -0.02 16.51 -10.66
N VAL A 111 0.77 16.43 -9.59
CA VAL A 111 1.23 17.58 -8.82
C VAL A 111 2.75 17.64 -8.75
N ASP A 112 3.27 18.85 -8.65
CA ASP A 112 4.70 19.09 -8.50
C ASP A 112 5.16 19.06 -7.07
N ILE A 113 6.28 18.37 -6.86
CA ILE A 113 7.00 18.43 -5.61
C ILE A 113 8.16 19.40 -5.78
N PRO A 114 8.22 20.49 -5.02
CA PRO A 114 9.41 21.33 -5.01
C PRO A 114 10.59 20.49 -4.51
N SER A 115 11.73 20.58 -5.21
CA SER A 115 12.94 19.76 -5.02
C SER A 115 13.56 19.80 -3.60
N ASN A 116 13.00 20.60 -2.68
CA ASN A 116 13.52 20.87 -1.35
C ASN A 116 12.61 20.42 -0.19
N ASN A 117 11.46 19.79 -0.42
CA ASN A 117 10.64 19.31 0.69
C ASN A 117 10.53 17.80 0.70
N ASP A 118 11.10 17.24 1.76
CA ASP A 118 10.49 16.23 2.62
C ASP A 118 8.97 16.18 2.42
N PHE A 119 8.53 15.34 1.49
CA PHE A 119 7.31 14.61 1.74
C PHE A 119 7.63 13.75 2.94
N ILE A 120 7.33 14.32 4.09
CA ILE A 120 6.84 13.63 5.24
C ILE A 120 5.86 12.57 4.70
N ASP A 121 6.41 11.39 4.54
CA ASP A 121 5.68 10.15 4.36
C ASP A 121 4.57 10.17 5.45
N PRO A 122 3.31 9.90 5.12
CA PRO A 122 2.25 9.85 6.13
C PRO A 122 2.52 8.81 7.23
N SER A 123 3.64 8.07 7.19
CA SER A 123 4.24 7.35 8.32
C SER A 123 4.69 8.24 9.50
N SER A 124 4.64 9.56 9.37
CA SER A 124 4.98 10.54 10.44
C SER A 124 3.80 10.97 11.31
N SER A 125 2.56 10.65 10.92
CA SER A 125 1.43 10.74 11.85
C SER A 125 1.43 9.47 12.68
N SER A 126 2.31 9.43 13.69
CA SER A 126 2.58 8.31 14.61
C SER A 126 3.12 7.02 13.98
N LEU A 127 4.46 6.94 13.87
CA LEU A 127 5.30 5.72 13.90
C LEU A 127 4.63 4.39 13.49
N LEU A 128 4.25 4.24 12.21
CA LEU A 128 4.27 2.92 11.58
C LEU A 128 5.63 2.75 10.91
N GLN A 129 6.65 2.55 11.75
CA GLN A 129 7.98 2.14 11.31
C GLN A 129 7.85 0.77 10.66
N TYR A 130 7.68 0.72 9.35
CA TYR A 130 7.60 -0.54 8.60
C TYR A 130 8.75 -1.45 9.03
N PRO A 131 8.47 -2.65 9.58
CA PRO A 131 9.54 -3.55 10.00
C PRO A 131 10.40 -3.87 8.78
N PRO A 132 11.74 -3.81 8.91
CA PRO A 132 12.63 -4.28 7.87
C PRO A 132 12.33 -5.75 7.60
N LEU A 133 12.20 -6.11 6.32
CA LEU A 133 11.96 -7.49 5.90
C LEU A 133 13.23 -8.31 6.14
N ALA A 134 13.33 -8.95 7.30
CA ALA A 134 14.30 -10.00 7.60
C ALA A 134 13.60 -11.31 7.99
N PRO A 135 12.67 -11.84 7.15
CA PRO A 135 11.79 -12.94 7.52
C PRO A 135 12.53 -14.22 7.90
N ASP A 136 13.75 -14.42 7.39
CA ASP A 136 14.51 -15.65 7.60
C ASP A 136 15.14 -15.76 9.00
N ARG A 137 15.31 -14.63 9.70
CA ARG A 137 15.96 -14.59 11.02
C ARG A 137 14.98 -14.76 12.18
N LEU A 138 13.78 -14.21 12.03
CA LEU A 138 12.78 -14.14 13.11
C LEU A 138 12.36 -15.51 13.66
N PRO A 139 12.10 -16.55 12.85
CA PRO A 139 11.77 -17.87 13.38
C PRO A 139 12.91 -18.51 14.19
N MET A 140 14.15 -18.28 13.79
CA MET A 140 15.32 -18.79 14.50
C MET A 140 15.55 -18.05 15.82
N GLU A 141 15.36 -16.73 15.83
CA GLU A 141 15.43 -15.93 17.05
C GLU A 141 14.31 -16.28 18.03
N MET A 142 13.10 -16.57 17.51
CA MET A 142 11.99 -17.05 18.33
C MET A 142 12.32 -18.38 19.02
N LEU A 143 12.93 -19.32 18.30
CA LEU A 143 13.36 -20.60 18.87
C LEU A 143 14.44 -20.41 19.95
N GLN A 144 15.36 -19.46 19.76
CA GLN A 144 16.37 -19.12 20.77
C GLN A 144 15.72 -18.50 22.02
N ALA A 145 14.80 -17.55 21.84
CA ALA A 145 14.09 -16.90 22.94
C ALA A 145 13.24 -17.89 23.75
N ILE A 146 12.61 -18.88 23.10
CA ILE A 146 11.86 -19.95 23.79
C ILE A 146 12.78 -20.83 24.65
N ASN A 147 14.00 -21.13 24.20
CA ASN A 147 14.96 -21.88 25.01
C ASN A 147 15.40 -21.11 26.26
N GLU A 148 15.35 -19.78 26.20
CA GLU A 148 15.68 -18.86 27.31
C GLU A 148 14.45 -18.46 28.15
N ARG A 149 13.25 -19.01 27.89
CA ARG A 149 11.96 -18.59 28.50
C ARG A 149 11.90 -18.61 30.03
N HIS A 150 12.84 -19.29 30.67
CA HIS A 150 12.93 -19.36 32.12
C HIS A 150 13.47 -18.05 32.74
N THR A 151 14.00 -17.14 31.91
CA THR A 151 14.41 -15.80 32.32
C THR A 151 13.38 -14.76 31.89
N PRO A 152 13.21 -13.68 32.68
CA PRO A 152 12.31 -12.59 32.31
C PRO A 152 12.73 -11.88 31.01
N GLU A 153 14.04 -11.85 30.71
CA GLU A 153 14.57 -11.31 29.46
C GLU A 153 14.18 -12.18 28.26
N GLY A 154 14.21 -13.51 28.40
CA GLY A 154 13.78 -14.45 27.36
C GLY A 154 12.29 -14.32 27.04
N GLU A 155 11.44 -14.16 28.06
CA GLU A 155 10.00 -13.95 27.86
C GLU A 155 9.70 -12.62 27.16
N GLN A 156 10.38 -11.54 27.56
CA GLN A 156 10.21 -10.23 26.93
C GLN A 156 10.69 -10.25 25.47
N ARG A 157 11.81 -10.94 25.20
CA ARG A 157 12.35 -11.12 23.86
C ARG A 157 11.40 -11.93 22.97
N MET A 158 10.81 -12.99 23.52
CA MET A 158 9.80 -13.81 22.85
C MET A 158 8.57 -12.99 22.44
N LYS A 159 8.04 -12.15 23.34
CA LYS A 159 6.92 -11.24 23.05
C LYS A 159 7.28 -10.23 21.98
N SER A 160 8.47 -9.62 22.07
CA SER A 160 8.94 -8.65 21.06
C SER A 160 9.01 -9.26 19.66
N ILE A 161 9.56 -10.48 19.54
CA ILE A 161 9.69 -11.18 18.25
C ILE A 161 8.31 -11.57 17.71
N ALA A 162 7.41 -12.05 18.57
CA ALA A 162 6.05 -12.41 18.17
C ALA A 162 5.25 -11.21 17.65
N GLN A 163 5.34 -10.07 18.35
CA GLN A 163 4.73 -8.81 17.94
C GLN A 163 5.30 -8.32 16.60
N GLU A 164 6.62 -8.46 16.40
CA GLU A 164 7.25 -8.10 15.14
C GLU A 164 6.79 -8.98 13.97
N MET A 165 6.74 -10.30 14.17
CA MET A 165 6.24 -11.24 13.15
C MET A 165 4.76 -11.00 12.84
N TYR A 166 3.92 -10.74 13.84
CA TYR A 166 2.51 -10.38 13.65
C TYR A 166 2.36 -9.06 12.87
N ARG A 167 3.20 -8.06 13.18
CA ARG A 167 3.21 -6.78 12.49
C ARG A 167 3.63 -6.94 11.03
N ILE A 168 4.67 -7.72 10.74
CA ILE A 168 5.10 -8.04 9.37
C ILE A 168 3.98 -8.75 8.61
N ALA A 169 3.36 -9.77 9.21
CA ALA A 169 2.26 -10.51 8.60
C ALA A 169 1.06 -9.60 8.30
N SER A 170 0.71 -8.71 9.22
CA SER A 170 -0.42 -7.79 9.09
C SER A 170 -0.17 -6.70 8.03
N VAL A 171 1.05 -6.18 7.95
CA VAL A 171 1.41 -5.06 7.06
C VAL A 171 1.70 -5.53 5.64
N TYR A 172 2.44 -6.64 5.48
CA TYR A 172 2.87 -7.14 4.17
C TYR A 172 2.00 -8.31 3.67
N GLY A 173 0.99 -8.73 4.43
CA GLY A 173 0.16 -9.90 4.11
C GLY A 173 0.90 -11.23 4.20
N TYR A 174 2.06 -11.27 4.86
CA TYR A 174 2.92 -12.46 4.94
C TYR A 174 2.47 -13.41 6.07
N TRP A 175 1.23 -13.89 6.00
CA TRP A 175 0.60 -14.74 7.01
C TRP A 175 1.28 -16.10 7.19
N ASP A 176 2.04 -16.57 6.20
CA ASP A 176 2.83 -17.80 6.35
C ASP A 176 3.92 -17.64 7.43
N LEU A 177 4.47 -16.44 7.62
CA LEU A 177 5.39 -16.15 8.73
C LEU A 177 4.69 -16.29 10.09
N TRP A 178 3.46 -15.83 10.21
CA TRP A 178 2.66 -15.98 11.43
C TRP A 178 2.34 -17.45 11.72
N ARG A 179 1.97 -18.22 10.70
CA ARG A 179 1.75 -19.68 10.83
C ARG A 179 2.98 -20.44 11.30
N VAL A 180 4.18 -20.02 10.87
CA VAL A 180 5.44 -20.59 11.37
C VAL A 180 5.58 -20.33 12.88
N LEU A 181 5.27 -19.13 13.35
CA LEU A 181 5.28 -18.83 14.78
C LEU A 181 4.23 -19.65 15.55
N GLU A 182 3.01 -19.78 15.03
CA GLU A 182 1.98 -20.64 15.63
C GLU A 182 2.48 -22.09 15.76
N GLY A 183 3.10 -22.63 14.70
CA GLY A 183 3.69 -23.95 14.70
C GLY A 183 4.85 -24.12 15.69
N ILE A 184 5.67 -23.08 15.89
CA ILE A 184 6.70 -23.06 16.93
C ILE A 184 6.03 -23.06 18.31
N CYS A 185 5.10 -22.15 18.59
CA CYS A 185 4.43 -22.02 19.89
C CYS A 185 3.69 -23.30 20.30
N GLN A 186 3.00 -23.95 19.35
CA GLN A 186 2.33 -25.24 19.57
C GLN A 186 3.28 -26.34 20.05
N ARG A 187 4.51 -26.41 19.52
CA ARG A 187 5.51 -27.42 19.97
C ARG A 187 5.93 -27.24 21.42
N PHE A 188 5.81 -26.02 21.96
CA PHE A 188 6.23 -25.69 23.32
C PHE A 188 5.06 -25.43 24.28
N ASN A 189 3.82 -25.75 23.87
CA ASN A 189 2.57 -25.49 24.59
C ASN A 189 2.38 -24.02 24.99
N ILE A 190 2.74 -23.10 24.10
CA ILE A 190 2.56 -21.66 24.27
C ILE A 190 1.38 -21.23 23.41
N ASP A 191 0.49 -20.43 23.99
CA ASP A 191 -0.60 -19.81 23.23
C ASP A 191 -0.05 -18.56 22.51
N PRO A 192 0.01 -18.55 21.16
CA PRO A 192 0.53 -17.42 20.40
C PRO A 192 -0.28 -16.13 20.62
N GLN A 193 -1.54 -16.21 21.05
CA GLN A 193 -2.34 -15.03 21.37
C GLN A 193 -1.90 -14.33 22.66
N GLN A 194 -1.19 -15.02 23.55
CA GLN A 194 -0.65 -14.41 24.78
C GLN A 194 0.65 -13.62 24.53
N LEU A 195 1.18 -13.70 23.31
CA LEU A 195 2.44 -13.07 22.91
C LEU A 195 2.27 -11.77 22.12
N ILE A 196 1.03 -11.45 21.71
CA ILE A 196 0.68 -10.24 20.97
C ILE A 196 0.10 -9.17 21.89
#